data_AF-A0A522E325-F1
#
_entry.id   AF-A0A522E325-F1
#
_cell.length_a   1.000
_cell.length_b   1.000
_cell.length_c   1.000
_cell.angle_alpha   90.00
_cell.angle_beta   90.00
_cell.angle_gamma   90.00
#
_symmetry.space_group_name_H-M   'P 1'
#
loop_
_entity.id
_entity.type
_entity.pdbx_description
1 polymer ?
#
loop_
_entity_poly.entity_id
_entity_poly.type
_entity_poly.pdbx_seq_one_letter_code
_entity_poly.pdbx_strand_id
1 'polypeptide(L)'
;MGIMVVTNQPTNQPTNQPTNKILPVLGKVKESYLLWYKFYLDLPKTHRHSLGQRIDTLFVEVIEAISAASFLSPAEKHPYVRLAIKKADTLRVLLLVLWETKSLDDKKYIALSVKLDEAGKMLGGWNGQLAKQNSPAKAGEK
;
A
#
# COMPACT_ATOMS: atom_id res chain seq x y z
N MET A 1 -8.46 37.08 -53.04
CA MET A 1 -8.23 35.74 -52.47
C MET A 1 -7.48 35.92 -51.15
N GLY A 2 -8.16 35.76 -50.01
CA GLY A 2 -7.53 35.84 -48.68
C GLY A 2 -7.30 34.43 -48.15
N ILE A 3 -6.06 34.10 -47.81
CA ILE A 3 -5.67 32.81 -47.23
C ILE A 3 -5.94 32.90 -45.72
N MET A 4 -6.89 32.13 -45.20
CA MET A 4 -7.09 31.98 -43.75
C MET A 4 -6.00 31.06 -43.19
N VAL A 5 -5.16 31.60 -42.32
CA VAL A 5 -4.19 30.85 -41.51
C VAL A 5 -4.95 30.20 -40.36
N VAL A 6 -5.06 28.88 -40.37
CA VAL A 6 -5.63 28.09 -39.26
C VAL A 6 -4.53 27.90 -38.22
N THR A 7 -4.67 28.55 -37.07
CA THR A 7 -3.79 28.36 -35.91
C THR A 7 -4.31 27.18 -35.08
N ASN A 8 -3.58 26.06 -35.10
CA ASN A 8 -3.86 24.93 -34.21
C ASN A 8 -3.36 25.25 -32.80
N GLN A 9 -4.29 25.49 -31.86
CA GLN A 9 -3.99 25.51 -30.44
C GLN A 9 -3.86 24.07 -29.90
N PRO A 10 -2.90 23.77 -29.00
CA PRO A 10 -2.79 22.46 -28.37
C PRO A 10 -3.94 22.27 -27.37
N THR A 11 -4.76 21.24 -27.60
CA THR A 11 -5.81 20.81 -26.70
C THR A 11 -5.21 20.19 -25.43
N ASN A 12 -5.11 20.98 -24.36
CA ASN A 12 -4.91 20.46 -23.01
C ASN A 12 -6.17 19.72 -22.57
N GLN A 13 -6.22 18.41 -22.81
CA GLN A 13 -7.26 17.58 -22.22
C GLN A 13 -7.00 17.43 -20.71
N PRO A 14 -7.99 17.72 -19.84
CA PRO A 14 -7.88 17.40 -18.43
C PRO A 14 -7.83 15.87 -18.30
N THR A 15 -6.78 15.36 -17.67
CA THR A 15 -6.64 13.94 -17.32
C THR A 15 -7.72 13.59 -16.31
N ASN A 16 -8.86 13.12 -16.80
CA ASN A 16 -9.98 12.67 -15.99
C ASN A 16 -9.63 11.30 -15.39
N GLN A 17 -8.74 11.28 -14.39
CA GLN A 17 -8.55 10.09 -13.58
C GLN A 17 -9.84 9.88 -12.79
N PRO A 18 -10.49 8.70 -12.87
CA PRO A 18 -11.65 8.42 -12.05
C PRO A 18 -11.21 8.56 -10.59
N THR A 19 -11.85 9.47 -9.86
CA THR A 19 -11.71 9.64 -8.40
C THR A 19 -12.37 8.45 -7.70
N ASN A 20 -11.84 7.25 -7.94
CA ASN A 20 -12.13 6.11 -7.11
C ASN A 20 -11.53 6.41 -5.74
N LYS A 21 -12.38 6.71 -4.75
CA LYS A 21 -11.97 7.10 -3.41
C LYS A 21 -11.42 5.88 -2.68
N ILE A 22 -10.19 5.50 -3.02
CA ILE A 22 -9.46 4.39 -2.42
C ILE A 22 -9.27 4.69 -0.93
N LEU A 23 -9.47 3.69 -0.08
CA LEU A 23 -9.21 3.79 1.35
C LEU A 23 -7.78 4.32 1.57
N PRO A 24 -7.54 5.34 2.41
CA PRO A 24 -6.22 5.99 2.49
C PRO A 24 -5.06 5.01 2.72
N VAL A 25 -5.24 4.01 3.59
CA VAL A 25 -4.20 3.00 3.87
C VAL A 25 -3.95 2.09 2.68
N LEU A 26 -5.00 1.73 1.92
CA LEU A 26 -4.88 0.96 0.69
C LEU A 26 -4.12 1.75 -0.38
N GLY A 27 -4.38 3.06 -0.47
CA GLY A 27 -3.63 3.97 -1.34
C GLY A 27 -2.14 4.01 -1.00
N LYS A 28 -1.81 4.07 0.29
CA LYS A 28 -0.42 4.08 0.77
C LYS A 28 0.32 2.77 0.50
N VAL A 29 -0.34 1.63 0.70
CA VAL A 29 0.23 0.32 0.35
C VAL A 29 0.43 0.19 -1.16
N LYS A 30 -0.53 0.65 -1.98
CA LYS A 30 -0.40 0.69 -3.45
C LYS A 30 0.81 1.51 -3.89
N GLU A 31 1.01 2.70 -3.34
CA GLU A 31 2.20 3.53 -3.63
C GLU A 31 3.50 2.81 -3.29
N SER A 32 3.53 2.14 -2.13
CA SER A 32 4.69 1.34 -1.70
C SER A 32 4.94 0.17 -2.65
N TYR A 33 3.88 -0.50 -3.11
CA TYR A 33 3.99 -1.63 -4.02
C TYR A 33 4.48 -1.21 -5.42
N LEU A 34 3.99 -0.09 -5.95
CA LEU A 34 4.50 0.46 -7.22
C LEU A 34 5.99 0.80 -7.15
N LEU A 35 6.46 1.27 -5.99
CA LEU A 35 7.87 1.53 -5.78
C LEU A 35 8.68 0.22 -5.71
N TRP A 36 8.18 -0.77 -4.96
CA TRP A 36 8.77 -2.09 -4.89
C TRP A 36 8.89 -2.74 -6.26
N TYR A 37 7.84 -2.70 -7.07
CA TYR A 37 7.82 -3.29 -8.41
C TYR A 37 8.96 -2.77 -9.30
N LYS A 38 9.29 -1.48 -9.19
CA LYS A 38 10.45 -0.90 -9.89
C LYS A 38 11.77 -1.50 -9.40
N PHE A 39 11.94 -1.64 -8.09
CA PHE A 39 13.17 -2.17 -7.49
C PHE A 39 13.33 -3.67 -7.69
N TYR A 40 12.22 -4.40 -7.73
CA TYR A 40 12.17 -5.84 -8.00
C TYR A 40 12.86 -6.21 -9.32
N LEU A 41 12.69 -5.37 -10.35
CA LEU A 41 13.31 -5.56 -11.67
C LEU A 41 14.83 -5.35 -11.66
N ASP A 42 15.37 -4.66 -10.66
CA ASP A 42 16.81 -4.41 -10.52
C ASP A 42 17.52 -5.46 -9.64
N LEU A 43 16.76 -6.32 -8.94
CA LEU A 43 17.34 -7.30 -8.03
C LEU A 43 18.20 -8.33 -8.76
N PRO A 44 19.31 -8.81 -8.15
CA PRO A 44 20.02 -9.98 -8.64
C PRO A 44 19.07 -11.17 -8.83
N LYS A 45 19.27 -11.95 -9.90
CA LYS A 45 18.35 -13.04 -10.30
C LYS A 45 18.04 -14.01 -9.16
N THR A 46 19.05 -14.39 -8.38
CA THR A 46 18.92 -15.30 -7.23
C THR A 46 17.97 -14.75 -6.15
N HIS A 47 18.10 -13.48 -5.81
CA HIS A 47 17.27 -12.83 -4.80
C HIS A 47 15.88 -12.46 -5.32
N ARG A 48 15.78 -12.14 -6.62
CA ARG A 48 14.50 -11.88 -7.29
C ARG A 48 13.56 -13.08 -7.20
N HIS A 49 14.06 -14.28 -7.50
CA HIS A 49 13.25 -15.51 -7.47
C HIS A 49 13.13 -16.16 -6.08
N SER A 50 13.71 -15.55 -5.04
CA SER A 50 13.57 -16.01 -3.66
C SER A 50 12.82 -14.97 -2.82
N LEU A 51 13.55 -14.11 -2.11
CA LEU A 51 12.97 -13.07 -1.25
C LEU A 51 12.13 -12.06 -2.04
N GLY A 52 12.57 -11.69 -3.25
CA GLY A 52 11.86 -10.75 -4.10
C GLY A 52 10.44 -11.21 -4.41
N GLN A 53 10.28 -12.45 -4.88
CA GLN A 53 8.97 -13.04 -5.16
C GLN A 53 8.09 -13.15 -3.90
N ARG A 54 8.69 -13.46 -2.75
CA ARG A 54 7.96 -13.54 -1.48
C ARG A 54 7.44 -12.17 -1.03
N ILE A 55 8.24 -11.12 -1.18
CA ILE A 55 7.88 -9.73 -0.89
C ILE A 55 6.76 -9.26 -1.83
N ASP A 56 6.87 -9.57 -3.13
CA ASP A 56 5.84 -9.27 -4.13
C ASP A 56 4.48 -9.89 -3.75
N THR A 57 4.49 -11.18 -3.38
CA THR A 57 3.29 -11.88 -2.90
C THR A 57 2.74 -11.22 -1.63
N LEU A 58 3.59 -10.88 -0.66
CA LEU A 58 3.16 -10.23 0.59
C LEU A 58 2.50 -8.87 0.34
N PHE A 59 2.98 -8.07 -0.63
CA PHE A 59 2.31 -6.83 -1.00
C PHE A 59 0.87 -7.08 -1.46
N VAL A 60 0.66 -8.05 -2.33
CA VAL A 60 -0.67 -8.44 -2.81
C VAL A 60 -1.55 -8.91 -1.65
N GLU A 61 -1.02 -9.77 -0.78
CA GLU A 61 -1.77 -10.28 0.36
C GLU A 61 -2.15 -9.18 1.39
N VAL A 62 -1.32 -8.14 1.56
CA VAL A 62 -1.67 -6.96 2.38
C VAL A 62 -2.81 -6.18 1.73
N ILE A 63 -2.76 -5.96 0.41
CA ILE A 63 -3.80 -5.29 -0.37
C ILE A 63 -5.12 -6.05 -0.26
N GLU A 64 -5.09 -7.38 -0.37
CA GLU A 64 -6.25 -8.25 -0.25
C GLU A 64 -6.87 -8.17 1.15
N ALA A 65 -6.06 -8.26 2.22
CA ALA A 65 -6.54 -8.18 3.59
C ALA A 65 -7.20 -6.83 3.90
N ILE A 66 -6.61 -5.71 3.43
CA ILE A 66 -7.18 -4.37 3.59
C ILE A 66 -8.48 -4.22 2.78
N SER A 67 -8.49 -4.72 1.54
CA SER A 67 -9.66 -4.67 0.67
C SER A 67 -10.81 -5.48 1.26
N ALA A 68 -10.56 -6.72 1.71
CA ALA A 68 -11.55 -7.55 2.38
C ALA A 68 -12.13 -6.86 3.62
N ALA A 69 -11.27 -6.29 4.47
CA ALA A 69 -11.69 -5.52 5.64
C ALA A 69 -12.67 -4.39 5.27
N SER A 70 -12.48 -3.74 4.12
CA SER A 70 -13.30 -2.58 3.72
C SER A 70 -14.79 -2.90 3.48
N PHE A 71 -15.12 -4.15 3.14
CA PHE A 71 -16.50 -4.60 2.86
C PHE A 71 -17.19 -5.28 4.06
N LEU A 72 -16.47 -5.50 5.16
CA LEU A 72 -16.97 -6.25 6.31
C LEU A 72 -17.61 -5.35 7.37
N SER A 73 -18.51 -5.96 8.15
CA SER A 73 -19.08 -5.35 9.35
C SER A 73 -17.98 -5.03 10.38
N PRO A 74 -18.19 -4.06 11.31
CA PRO A 74 -17.17 -3.68 12.29
C PRO A 74 -16.61 -4.86 13.12
N ALA A 75 -17.44 -5.85 13.46
CA ALA A 75 -17.02 -7.03 14.22
C ALA A 75 -16.11 -7.96 13.39
N GLU A 76 -16.47 -8.20 12.12
CA GLU A 76 -15.75 -9.11 11.22
C GLU A 76 -14.49 -8.47 10.61
N LYS A 77 -14.41 -7.14 10.61
CA LYS A 77 -13.32 -6.35 10.04
C LYS A 77 -12.01 -6.48 10.84
N HIS A 78 -12.09 -6.59 12.16
CA HIS A 78 -10.92 -6.53 13.04
C HIS A 78 -9.87 -7.63 12.77
N PRO A 79 -10.24 -8.92 12.58
CA PRO A 79 -9.29 -9.96 12.18
C PRO A 79 -8.51 -9.66 10.89
N TYR A 80 -9.16 -9.07 9.88
CA TYR A 80 -8.52 -8.74 8.60
C TYR A 80 -7.54 -7.57 8.72
N VAL A 81 -7.88 -6.55 9.53
CA VAL A 81 -6.93 -5.46 9.83
C VAL A 81 -5.71 -6.00 10.57
N ARG A 82 -5.90 -6.89 11.54
CA ARG A 82 -4.77 -7.57 12.23
C ARG A 82 -3.94 -8.43 11.29
N LEU A 83 -4.57 -9.10 10.32
CA LEU A 83 -3.87 -9.87 9.30
C LEU A 83 -3.01 -8.96 8.41
N ALA A 84 -3.55 -7.83 7.96
CA ALA A 84 -2.81 -6.84 7.18
C ALA A 84 -1.58 -6.32 7.94
N ILE A 85 -1.72 -6.04 9.25
CA ILE A 85 -0.59 -5.63 10.11
C ILE A 85 0.50 -6.71 10.14
N LYS A 86 0.15 -7.95 10.46
CA LYS A 86 1.12 -9.07 10.53
C LYS A 86 1.89 -9.25 9.22
N LYS A 87 1.20 -9.17 8.08
CA LYS A 87 1.82 -9.30 6.76
C LYS A 87 2.71 -8.09 6.42
N ALA A 88 2.28 -6.88 6.76
CA ALA A 88 3.09 -5.67 6.59
C ALA A 88 4.36 -5.70 7.48
N ASP A 89 4.28 -6.22 8.70
CA ASP A 89 5.45 -6.38 9.57
C ASP A 89 6.44 -7.39 8.99
N THR A 90 5.93 -8.53 8.48
CA THR A 90 6.74 -9.52 7.77
C THR A 90 7.43 -8.89 6.55
N LEU A 91 6.69 -8.10 5.77
CA LEU A 91 7.21 -7.39 4.61
C LEU A 91 8.38 -6.46 4.97
N ARG A 92 8.28 -5.70 6.07
CA ARG A 92 9.38 -4.83 6.55
C ARG A 92 10.64 -5.62 6.87
N VAL A 93 10.50 -6.75 7.58
CA VAL A 93 11.65 -7.60 7.93
C VAL A 93 12.31 -8.17 6.68
N LEU A 94 11.55 -8.63 5.68
CA LEU A 94 12.15 -9.15 4.44
C LEU A 94 12.85 -8.05 3.62
N LEU A 95 12.35 -6.82 3.64
CA LEU A 95 13.03 -5.67 3.03
C LEU A 95 14.33 -5.33 3.75
N LEU A 96 14.35 -5.41 5.08
CA LEU A 96 15.57 -5.23 5.87
C LEU A 96 16.61 -6.30 5.49
N VAL A 97 16.20 -7.56 5.36
CA VAL A 97 17.11 -8.65 4.93
C VAL A 97 17.70 -8.34 3.55
N LEU A 98 16.90 -7.92 2.56
CA LEU A 98 17.42 -7.55 1.24
C LEU A 98 18.43 -6.40 1.28
N TRP A 99 18.24 -5.46 2.21
CA TRP A 99 19.18 -4.37 2.43
C TRP A 99 20.47 -4.84 3.11
N GLU A 100 20.37 -5.69 4.14
CA GLU A 100 21.53 -6.30 4.81
C GLU A 100 22.37 -7.15 3.85
N THR A 101 21.72 -7.88 2.95
CA THR A 101 22.37 -8.66 1.88
C THR A 101 22.78 -7.81 0.67
N LYS A 102 22.74 -6.46 0.78
CA LYS A 102 23.17 -5.50 -0.24
C LYS A 102 22.48 -5.66 -1.60
N SER A 103 21.29 -6.24 -1.59
CA SER A 103 20.45 -6.43 -2.78
C SER A 103 19.58 -5.22 -3.03
N LEU A 104 19.28 -4.48 -1.97
CA LEU A 104 18.65 -3.18 -1.99
C LEU A 104 19.65 -2.15 -1.46
N ASP A 105 19.85 -1.05 -2.19
CA ASP A 105 20.68 0.06 -1.70
C ASP A 105 19.93 0.90 -0.65
N ASP A 106 20.67 1.73 0.08
CA ASP A 106 20.13 2.58 1.15
C ASP A 106 18.99 3.47 0.68
N LYS A 107 19.11 4.08 -0.51
CA LYS A 107 18.09 5.00 -1.03
C LYS A 107 16.79 4.25 -1.31
N LYS A 108 16.89 3.08 -1.95
CA LYS A 108 15.74 2.21 -2.23
C LYS A 108 15.09 1.70 -0.96
N TYR A 109 15.89 1.23 0.01
CA TYR A 109 15.40 0.77 1.30
C TYR A 109 14.67 1.88 2.06
N ILE A 110 15.31 3.03 2.26
CA ILE A 110 14.72 4.18 2.96
C ILE A 110 13.40 4.61 2.30
N ALA A 111 13.38 4.73 0.97
CA ALA A 111 12.19 5.15 0.25
C ALA A 111 11.00 4.20 0.43
N LEU A 112 11.24 2.88 0.53
CA LEU A 112 10.20 1.90 0.84
C LEU A 112 9.79 1.94 2.31
N SER A 113 10.76 1.95 3.23
CA SER A 113 10.52 1.90 4.67
C SER A 113 9.66 3.07 5.14
N VAL A 114 9.92 4.29 4.66
CA VAL A 114 9.10 5.47 4.99
C VAL A 114 7.63 5.26 4.62
N LYS A 115 7.36 4.74 3.42
CA LYS A 115 5.98 4.51 2.96
C LYS A 115 5.29 3.38 3.71
N LEU A 116 6.02 2.30 4.02
CA LEU A 116 5.49 1.21 4.80
C LEU A 116 5.25 1.61 6.26
N ASP A 117 6.06 2.48 6.85
CA ASP A 117 5.86 2.98 8.20
C ASP A 117 4.61 3.87 8.29
N GLU A 118 4.39 4.72 7.28
CA GLU A 118 3.12 5.45 7.14
C GLU A 118 1.93 4.49 7.06
N ALA A 119 1.99 3.48 6.19
CA ALA A 119 0.93 2.46 6.10
C ALA A 119 0.72 1.72 7.44
N GLY A 120 1.81 1.42 8.16
CA GLY A 120 1.77 0.79 9.48
C GLY A 120 1.05 1.63 10.52
N LYS A 121 1.37 2.93 10.59
CA LYS A 121 0.67 3.88 11.49
C LYS A 121 -0.82 3.94 11.18
N MET A 122 -1.19 3.94 9.90
CA MET A 122 -2.60 3.94 9.48
C MET A 122 -3.31 2.64 9.86
N LEU A 123 -2.69 1.48 9.66
CA LEU A 123 -3.24 0.19 10.07
C LEU A 123 -3.37 0.09 11.60
N GLY A 124 -2.36 0.52 12.35
CA GLY A 124 -2.38 0.52 13.81
C GLY A 124 -3.48 1.43 14.38
N GLY A 125 -3.64 2.63 13.79
CA GLY A 125 -4.73 3.54 14.13
C GLY A 125 -6.11 2.92 13.85
N TRP A 126 -6.28 2.28 12.70
CA TRP A 126 -7.53 1.59 12.35
C TRP A 126 -7.84 0.43 13.30
N ASN A 127 -6.84 -0.38 13.62
CA ASN A 127 -6.96 -1.46 14.60
C ASN A 127 -7.39 -0.94 15.99
N GLY A 128 -6.77 0.15 16.46
CA GLY A 128 -7.13 0.78 17.72
C GLY A 128 -8.55 1.34 17.75
N GLN A 129 -9.06 1.88 16.63
CA GLN A 129 -10.45 2.33 16.52
C GLN A 129 -11.43 1.16 16.60
N LEU A 130 -11.16 0.05 15.91
CA LEU A 130 -12.01 -1.14 15.92
C LEU A 130 -12.03 -1.81 17.29
N ALA A 131 -10.88 -1.88 17.97
CA ALA A 131 -10.81 -2.40 19.33
C ALA A 131 -11.72 -1.62 20.30
N LYS A 132 -11.79 -0.30 20.18
CA LYS A 132 -12.67 0.56 21.00
C LYS A 132 -14.15 0.38 20.65
N GLN A 133 -14.48 0.18 19.36
CA GLN A 133 -15.86 -0.02 18.91
C GLN A 133 -16.44 -1.37 19.35
N ASN A 134 -15.60 -2.39 19.46
CA ASN A 134 -16.01 -3.74 19.87
C ASN A 134 -16.00 -3.95 21.39
N SER A 135 -15.65 -2.94 22.20
CA SER A 135 -15.70 -3.02 23.66
C SER A 135 -17.14 -2.86 24.19
N PRO A 136 -17.60 -3.69 25.15
CA PRO A 136 -18.98 -3.72 25.63
C PRO A 136 -19.44 -2.46 26.39
N ALA A 137 -18.56 -1.50 26.68
CA ALA A 137 -18.85 -0.32 27.50
C ALA A 137 -19.86 0.69 26.89
N LYS A 138 -20.33 0.48 25.65
CA LYS A 138 -21.36 1.33 25.02
C LYS A 138 -22.77 0.73 24.98
N ALA A 139 -22.98 -0.47 25.54
CA ALA A 139 -24.28 -1.13 25.52
C ALA A 139 -25.19 -0.80 26.73
N GLY A 140 -24.76 0.08 27.64
CA GLY A 140 -25.40 0.27 28.96
C GLY A 140 -26.00 1.65 29.27
N GLU A 141 -26.03 2.60 28.33
CA GLU A 141 -26.68 3.91 28.55
C GLU A 141 -27.73 4.17 27.47
N LYS A 142 -28.94 3.65 27.69
CA LYS A 142 -30.19 4.19 27.15
C LYS A 142 -31.29 4.00 28.19
#